data_AF-A0A518SAE4-F1
#
_entry.id   AF-A0A518SAE4-F1
#
_cell.length_a   1.000
_cell.length_b   1.000
_cell.length_c   1.000
_cell.angle_alpha   90.00
_cell.angle_beta   90.00
_cell.angle_gamma   90.00
#
_symmetry.space_group_name_H-M   'P 1'
#
loop_
_entity.id
_entity.type
_entity.pdbx_description
1 polymer ?
#
loop_
_entity_poly.entity_id
_entity_poly.type
_entity_poly.pdbx_seq_one_letter_code
_entity_poly.pdbx_strand_id
1 'polypeptide(L)'
;MGNKNKTVSFRVNEDTFDALRDIAAERDLSLSAVFRDYVDQLVAHDGRVRVVPEDETADVDDEFPPTVEVSKSFVREHERLELEAKHLRDQLDEHKQYISQLRAELEDRDDVDDVIHLDDLEDEDEPFQLG
;
A
#
# COMPACT_ATOMS: atom_id res chain seq x y z
N MET A 1 11.61 40.34 -11.37
CA MET A 1 12.10 39.15 -10.65
C MET A 1 12.86 38.31 -11.65
N GLY A 2 14.19 38.16 -11.50
CA GLY A 2 15.04 37.55 -12.54
C GLY A 2 14.71 36.07 -12.72
N ASN A 3 14.29 35.70 -13.94
CA ASN A 3 14.07 34.30 -14.32
C ASN A 3 15.42 33.57 -14.30
N LYS A 4 15.71 32.91 -13.18
CA LYS A 4 16.82 31.97 -13.09
C LYS A 4 16.42 30.74 -13.89
N ASN A 5 16.78 30.72 -15.17
CA ASN A 5 16.57 29.55 -16.03
C ASN A 5 17.40 28.39 -15.48
N LYS A 6 16.78 27.51 -14.68
CA LYS A 6 17.41 26.28 -14.20
C LYS A 6 17.37 25.27 -15.35
N THR A 7 18.52 24.86 -15.83
CA THR A 7 18.62 23.76 -16.78
C THR A 7 18.47 22.45 -16.03
N VAL A 8 17.47 21.66 -16.41
CA VAL A 8 17.27 20.29 -15.91
C VAL A 8 17.58 19.36 -17.07
N SER A 9 18.42 18.36 -16.83
CA SER A 9 18.73 17.30 -17.79
C SER A 9 17.96 16.03 -17.42
N PHE A 10 17.32 15.41 -18.41
CA PHE A 10 16.58 14.16 -18.27
C PHE A 10 17.23 13.10 -19.15
N ARG A 11 17.18 11.84 -18.71
CA ARG A 11 17.53 10.70 -19.56
C ARG A 11 16.23 10.10 -20.08
N VAL A 12 16.17 9.90 -21.38
CA VAL A 12 15.06 9.26 -22.08
C VAL A 12 15.61 8.17 -22.99
N ASN A 13 14.78 7.17 -23.29
CA ASN A 13 15.13 6.16 -24.29
C ASN A 13 15.15 6.78 -25.69
N GLU A 14 15.96 6.20 -26.58
CA GLU A 14 16.13 6.69 -27.96
C GLU A 14 14.80 6.72 -28.72
N ASP A 15 14.01 5.64 -28.67
CA ASP A 15 12.69 5.56 -29.29
C ASP A 15 11.73 6.66 -28.81
N THR A 16 11.78 6.97 -27.51
CA THR A 16 10.95 8.03 -26.92
C THR A 16 11.43 9.41 -27.35
N PHE A 17 12.73 9.60 -27.50
CA PHE A 17 13.31 10.85 -27.96
C PHE A 17 12.93 11.14 -29.42
N ASP A 18 13.00 10.13 -30.30
CA ASP A 18 12.62 10.27 -31.70
C ASP A 18 11.12 10.56 -31.85
N ALA A 19 10.26 9.86 -31.11
CA ALA A 19 8.82 10.14 -31.10
C ALA A 19 8.51 11.58 -30.65
N LEU A 20 9.18 12.08 -29.58
CA LEU A 20 9.00 13.46 -29.12
C LEU A 20 9.52 14.49 -30.12
N ARG A 21 10.58 14.17 -30.85
CA ARG A 21 11.13 15.01 -31.91
C ARG A 21 10.16 15.13 -33.08
N ASP A 22 9.54 14.03 -33.48
CA ASP A 22 8.54 14.02 -34.56
C ASP A 22 7.32 14.86 -34.20
N ILE A 23 6.79 14.72 -32.97
CA ILE A 23 5.68 15.54 -32.45
C ILE A 23 6.05 17.02 -32.42
N ALA A 24 7.28 17.35 -32.00
CA ALA A 24 7.76 18.73 -31.95
C ALA A 24 7.88 19.34 -33.36
N ALA A 25 8.34 18.55 -34.34
CA ALA A 25 8.46 18.97 -35.73
C ALA A 25 7.10 19.19 -36.39
N GLU A 26 6.11 18.33 -36.12
CA GLU A 26 4.74 18.48 -36.61
C GLU A 26 4.08 19.78 -36.12
N ARG A 27 4.40 20.19 -34.88
CA ARG A 27 3.84 21.39 -34.24
C ARG A 27 4.70 22.65 -34.43
N ASP A 28 5.80 22.59 -35.17
CA ASP A 28 6.78 23.67 -35.36
C ASP A 28 7.30 24.26 -34.01
N LEU A 29 7.47 23.38 -33.01
CA LEU A 29 7.94 23.74 -31.67
C LEU A 29 9.31 23.15 -31.38
N SER A 30 10.09 23.81 -30.53
CA SER A 30 11.30 23.19 -29.99
C SER A 30 10.92 22.09 -28.98
N LEU A 31 11.71 21.02 -28.91
CA LEU A 31 11.51 19.92 -27.93
C LEU A 31 11.40 20.46 -26.49
N SER A 32 12.21 21.46 -26.15
CA SER A 32 12.19 22.14 -24.86
C SER A 32 10.90 22.92 -24.61
N ALA A 33 10.22 23.40 -25.66
CA ALA A 33 8.93 24.08 -25.54
C ALA A 33 7.81 23.07 -25.29
N VAL A 34 7.77 21.97 -26.07
CA VAL A 34 6.80 20.87 -25.87
C VAL A 34 6.87 20.32 -24.44
N PHE A 35 8.09 20.13 -23.93
CA PHE A 35 8.28 19.65 -22.56
C PHE A 35 7.80 20.66 -21.51
N ARG A 36 8.07 21.95 -21.70
CA ARG A 36 7.58 22.99 -20.78
C ARG A 36 6.07 23.05 -20.77
N ASP A 37 5.43 23.04 -21.94
CA ASP A 37 3.97 23.08 -22.05
C ASP A 37 3.33 21.89 -21.35
N TYR A 38 3.91 20.69 -21.46
CA TYR A 38 3.44 19.51 -20.74
C TYR A 38 3.60 19.66 -19.22
N VAL A 39 4.76 20.12 -18.74
CA VAL A 39 5.00 20.34 -17.30
C VAL A 39 4.06 21.43 -16.76
N ASP A 40 3.86 22.50 -17.50
CA ASP A 40 2.98 23.60 -17.12
C ASP A 40 1.52 23.13 -17.01
N GLN A 41 1.03 22.31 -17.95
CA GLN A 41 -0.28 21.67 -17.86
C GLN A 41 -0.39 20.75 -16.64
N LEU A 42 0.63 19.92 -16.39
CA LEU A 42 0.63 19.01 -15.25
C LEU A 42 0.58 19.76 -13.91
N VAL A 43 1.33 20.86 -13.78
CA VAL A 43 1.35 21.72 -12.60
C VAL A 43 0.02 22.46 -12.44
N ALA A 44 -0.53 23.00 -13.54
CA ALA A 44 -1.79 23.74 -13.51
C ALA A 44 -2.97 22.90 -13.02
N HIS A 45 -2.97 21.60 -13.32
CA HIS A 45 -4.05 20.68 -12.95
C HIS A 45 -3.74 19.80 -11.73
N ASP A 46 -2.66 20.09 -10.99
CA ASP A 46 -2.25 19.32 -9.79
C ASP A 46 -2.14 17.82 -10.08
N GLY A 47 -1.54 17.47 -11.24
CA GLY A 47 -1.41 16.08 -11.69
C GLY A 47 -2.68 15.44 -12.26
N ARG A 48 -3.84 16.13 -12.25
CA ARG A 48 -5.12 15.63 -12.77
C ARG A 48 -5.26 15.86 -14.28
N VAL A 49 -4.33 15.32 -15.06
CA VAL A 49 -4.37 15.40 -16.54
C VAL A 49 -4.61 14.01 -17.12
N ARG A 50 -5.61 13.88 -18.00
CA ARG A 50 -5.87 12.66 -18.78
C ARG A 50 -5.57 12.95 -20.25
N VAL A 51 -4.67 12.18 -20.85
CA VAL A 51 -4.46 12.22 -22.30
C VAL A 51 -5.55 11.38 -22.94
N VAL A 52 -6.43 12.03 -23.69
CA VAL A 52 -7.54 11.38 -24.41
C VAL A 52 -7.25 11.50 -25.91
N PRO A 53 -7.35 10.41 -26.69
CA PRO A 53 -7.29 10.47 -28.16
C PRO A 53 -8.32 11.47 -28.70
N GLU A 54 -8.01 12.15 -29.81
CA GLU A 54 -8.92 13.16 -30.40
C GLU A 54 -10.30 12.59 -30.74
N ASP A 55 -10.39 11.29 -31.05
CA ASP A 55 -11.65 10.60 -31.35
C ASP A 55 -12.49 10.22 -30.11
N GLU A 56 -11.94 10.35 -28.89
CA GLU A 56 -12.57 9.97 -27.63
C GLU A 56 -12.92 11.17 -26.73
N THR A 57 -12.96 12.39 -27.29
CA THR A 57 -13.53 13.57 -26.60
C THR A 57 -15.05 13.45 -26.49
N ALA A 58 -15.55 12.36 -25.90
CA ALA A 58 -16.88 12.39 -25.31
C ALA A 58 -16.84 13.43 -24.18
N ASP A 59 -17.85 14.28 -24.09
CA ASP A 59 -18.09 15.13 -22.92
C ASP A 59 -18.23 14.24 -21.69
N VAL A 60 -17.10 13.91 -21.06
CA VAL A 60 -17.09 13.22 -19.78
C VAL A 60 -17.28 14.32 -18.74
N ASP A 61 -18.54 14.69 -18.52
CA ASP A 61 -18.99 15.52 -17.39
C ASP A 61 -18.82 14.78 -16.04
N ASP A 62 -18.27 13.57 -16.05
CA ASP A 62 -17.99 12.79 -14.84
C ASP A 62 -16.75 13.34 -14.11
N GLU A 63 -16.97 13.78 -12.88
CA GLU A 63 -15.95 14.32 -11.98
C GLU A 63 -14.79 13.32 -11.77
N PHE A 64 -13.54 13.81 -11.89
CA PHE A 64 -12.34 13.00 -11.67
C PHE A 64 -11.80 13.20 -10.24
N PRO A 65 -11.50 12.13 -9.48
CA PRO A 65 -11.51 10.71 -9.86
C PRO A 65 -12.92 10.15 -10.03
N PRO A 66 -13.12 9.15 -10.91
CA PRO A 66 -14.45 8.59 -11.17
C PRO A 66 -15.07 8.09 -9.87
N THR A 67 -16.23 8.64 -9.54
CA THR A 67 -17.00 8.22 -8.37
C THR A 67 -18.05 7.19 -8.79
N VAL A 68 -18.24 6.17 -7.96
CA VAL A 68 -19.28 5.15 -8.17
C VAL A 68 -20.29 5.29 -7.03
N GLU A 69 -21.56 5.52 -7.37
CA GLU A 69 -22.62 5.55 -6.38
C GLU A 69 -22.85 4.14 -5.82
N VAL A 70 -22.65 4.00 -4.51
CA VAL A 70 -22.90 2.75 -3.77
C VAL A 70 -24.08 2.91 -2.82
N SER A 71 -24.79 1.81 -2.58
CA SER A 71 -25.91 1.81 -1.64
C SER A 71 -25.41 1.99 -0.20
N LYS A 72 -26.26 2.57 0.67
CA LYS A 72 -25.95 2.70 2.11
C LYS A 72 -25.72 1.35 2.79
N SER A 73 -26.31 0.27 2.29
CA SER A 73 -26.08 -1.08 2.85
C SER A 73 -24.66 -1.56 2.58
N PHE A 74 -24.12 -1.28 1.40
CA PHE A 74 -22.74 -1.61 1.04
C PHE A 74 -21.74 -0.90 1.95
N VAL A 75 -21.92 0.41 2.16
CA VAL A 75 -21.04 1.21 3.05
C VAL A 75 -21.06 0.65 4.48
N ARG A 76 -22.25 0.38 5.03
CA ARG A 76 -22.39 -0.19 6.38
C ARG A 76 -21.74 -1.56 6.53
N GLU A 77 -21.88 -2.41 5.52
CA GLU A 77 -21.26 -3.73 5.54
C GLU A 77 -19.74 -3.62 5.46
N HIS A 78 -19.23 -2.74 4.60
CA HIS A 78 -17.79 -2.48 4.51
C HIS A 78 -17.23 -1.97 5.84
N GLU A 79 -17.86 -0.96 6.45
CA GLU A 79 -17.47 -0.45 7.77
C GLU A 79 -17.50 -1.55 8.85
N ARG A 80 -18.53 -2.41 8.86
CA ARG A 80 -18.61 -3.54 9.79
C ARG A 80 -17.43 -4.49 9.58
N LEU A 81 -17.13 -4.85 8.33
CA LEU A 81 -16.03 -5.75 7.99
C LEU A 81 -14.67 -5.15 8.35
N GLU A 82 -14.46 -3.85 8.14
CA GLU A 82 -13.24 -3.17 8.54
C GLU A 82 -13.05 -3.19 10.07
N LEU A 83 -14.12 -2.94 10.82
CA LEU A 83 -14.10 -3.02 12.29
C LEU A 83 -13.85 -4.45 12.80
N GLU A 84 -14.47 -5.44 12.17
CA GLU A 84 -14.26 -6.86 12.49
C GLU A 84 -12.82 -7.28 12.20
N ALA A 85 -12.29 -6.93 11.03
CA ALA A 85 -10.91 -7.22 10.64
C ALA A 85 -9.91 -6.53 11.59
N LYS A 86 -10.19 -5.30 12.00
CA LYS A 86 -9.38 -4.61 13.02
C LYS A 86 -9.42 -5.37 14.35
N HIS A 87 -10.60 -5.74 14.83
CA HIS A 87 -10.74 -6.47 16.08
C HIS A 87 -9.99 -7.82 16.07
N LEU A 88 -10.03 -8.55 14.96
CA LEU A 88 -9.30 -9.81 14.80
C LEU A 88 -7.78 -9.60 14.81
N ARG A 89 -7.27 -8.50 14.22
CA ARG A 89 -5.84 -8.15 14.31
C ARG A 89 -5.43 -7.83 15.74
N ASP A 90 -6.24 -7.07 16.46
CA ASP A 90 -5.98 -6.73 17.86
C ASP A 90 -5.91 -8.00 18.74
N GLN A 91 -6.86 -8.95 18.56
CA GLN A 91 -6.82 -10.25 19.25
C GLN A 91 -5.57 -11.05 18.91
N LEU A 92 -5.18 -11.11 17.63
CA LEU A 92 -3.97 -11.82 17.21
C LEU A 92 -2.71 -11.23 17.85
N ASP A 93 -2.63 -9.91 17.95
CA ASP A 93 -1.48 -9.24 18.56
C ASP A 93 -1.44 -9.43 20.08
N GLU A 94 -2.58 -9.45 20.76
CA GLU A 94 -2.68 -9.84 22.17
C GLU A 94 -2.20 -11.29 22.38
N HIS A 95 -2.67 -12.24 21.57
CA HIS A 95 -2.23 -13.63 21.66
C HIS A 95 -0.73 -13.80 21.40
N LYS A 96 -0.17 -13.07 20.43
CA LYS A 96 1.29 -13.07 20.19
C LYS A 96 2.06 -12.53 21.39
N GLN A 97 1.59 -11.44 22.00
CA GLN A 97 2.20 -10.88 23.20
C GLN A 97 2.16 -11.87 24.36
N TYR A 98 1.01 -12.52 24.57
CA TYR A 98 0.86 -13.55 25.59
C TYR A 98 1.81 -14.73 25.37
N ILE A 99 1.91 -15.25 24.13
CA ILE A 99 2.86 -16.31 23.80
C ILE A 99 4.30 -15.84 24.04
N SER A 100 4.63 -14.60 23.66
CA SER A 100 5.96 -14.03 23.91
C SER A 100 6.27 -13.94 25.39
N GLN A 101 5.30 -13.56 26.21
CA GLN A 101 5.44 -13.52 27.67
C GLN A 101 5.66 -14.93 28.23
N LEU A 102 4.87 -15.93 27.81
CA LEU A 102 5.04 -17.30 28.26
C LEU A 102 6.42 -17.86 27.88
N ARG A 103 6.90 -17.55 26.67
CA ARG A 103 8.23 -17.94 26.23
C ARG A 103 9.32 -17.28 27.08
N ALA A 104 9.21 -15.98 27.35
CA ALA A 104 10.13 -15.28 28.23
C ALA A 104 10.12 -15.87 29.65
N GLU A 105 8.94 -16.18 30.21
CA GLU A 105 8.82 -16.82 31.53
C GLU A 105 9.43 -18.24 31.56
N LEU A 106 9.37 -18.99 30.45
CA LEU A 106 10.03 -20.29 30.33
C LEU A 106 11.54 -20.18 30.14
N GLU A 107 12.00 -19.16 29.41
CA GLU A 107 13.44 -18.88 29.20
C GLU A 107 14.10 -18.34 30.48
N ASP A 108 13.41 -17.48 31.24
CA ASP A 108 13.90 -16.91 32.51
C ASP A 108 13.91 -17.93 33.66
N ARG A 109 13.15 -19.02 33.53
CA ARG A 109 13.27 -20.18 34.42
C ARG A 109 14.46 -21.02 33.96
N ASP A 110 15.68 -20.61 34.32
CA ASP A 110 16.91 -21.39 34.10
C ASP A 110 16.89 -22.81 34.73
N ASP A 111 15.82 -23.19 35.46
CA ASP A 111 15.61 -24.51 36.08
C ASP A 111 14.58 -25.38 35.30
N VAL A 112 14.55 -25.36 33.96
CA VAL A 112 13.80 -26.34 33.13
C VAL A 112 14.48 -27.73 33.12
N ASP A 113 15.25 -28.07 34.16
CA ASP A 113 15.83 -29.40 34.36
C ASP A 113 14.79 -30.40 34.92
N ASP A 114 13.62 -29.93 35.37
CA ASP A 114 12.54 -30.75 35.95
C ASP A 114 11.31 -30.83 35.01
N VAL A 115 11.55 -30.99 33.70
CA VAL A 115 10.49 -31.34 32.75
C VAL A 115 10.21 -32.83 32.90
N ILE A 116 9.20 -33.15 33.69
CA ILE A 116 8.67 -34.52 33.75
C ILE A 116 7.91 -34.78 32.45
N HIS A 117 8.46 -35.64 31.60
CA HIS A 117 7.74 -36.10 30.42
C HIS A 117 6.59 -37.00 30.87
N LEU A 118 5.42 -36.83 30.26
CA LEU A 118 4.23 -37.60 30.63
C LEU A 118 4.45 -39.12 30.47
N ASP A 119 5.34 -39.48 29.54
CA ASP A 119 5.79 -40.86 29.28
C ASP A 119 6.63 -41.45 30.43
N ASP A 120 7.23 -40.60 31.30
CA ASP A 120 8.03 -41.02 32.47
C ASP A 120 7.15 -41.24 33.73
N LEU A 121 5.88 -40.79 33.72
CA LEU A 121 4.94 -40.91 34.85
C LEU A 121 4.07 -42.18 34.79
N GLU A 122 4.04 -42.89 33.65
CA GLU A 122 3.24 -44.11 33.49
C GLU A 122 3.87 -45.33 34.18
N ASP A 123 5.13 -45.26 34.62
CA ASP A 123 5.83 -46.36 35.31
C ASP A 123 5.65 -46.36 36.85
N GLU A 124 5.15 -45.27 37.45
CA GLU A 124 4.86 -45.19 38.90
C GLU A 124 3.36 -45.38 39.22
N ASP A 125 2.89 -46.61 39.03
CA ASP A 125 1.60 -47.10 39.55
C ASP A 125 1.63 -47.21 41.10
N GLU A 126 1.64 -46.08 41.83
CA GLU A 126 1.20 -46.05 43.23
C GLU A 126 -0.08 -45.22 43.39
N PRO A 127 -1.21 -45.83 43.83
CA PRO A 127 -2.47 -45.12 43.96
C PRO A 127 -2.40 -44.18 45.18
N PHE A 128 -2.25 -42.88 44.94
CA PHE A 128 -2.32 -41.87 45.99
C PHE A 128 -3.73 -41.85 46.62
N GLN A 129 -3.84 -42.34 47.86
CA GLN A 129 -5.04 -42.20 48.69
C GLN A 129 -5.06 -40.82 49.35
N LEU A 130 -5.94 -39.94 48.87
CA LEU A 130 -6.29 -38.68 49.55
C LEU A 130 -7.22 -38.99 50.74
N GLY A 131 -6.79 -38.60 51.94
CA GLY A 131 -7.55 -38.64 53.20
C GLY A 131 -7.95 -37.25 53.68
#